data_AF-A0A5B0QTD0-F1
#
_entry.id   AF-A0A5B0QTD0-F1
#
_cell.length_a   1.000
_cell.length_b   1.000
_cell.length_c   1.000
_cell.angle_alpha   90.00
_cell.angle_beta   90.00
_cell.angle_gamma   90.00
#
_symmetry.space_group_name_H-M   'P 1'
#
loop_
_entity.id
_entity.type
_entity.pdbx_description
1 polymer ?
#
loop_
_entity_poly.entity_id
_entity_poly.type
_entity_poly.pdbx_seq_one_letter_code
_entity_poly.pdbx_strand_id
1 'polypeptide(L)'
;MGFSFGDFDSICSSAALIICPLMGTSSSNGNGGGGGSRMGIQPNCYARNVELNGTILFQPAVLFIHIIALIMILLMILHIKSKYTAVGRKEIVHFFYFYAVVTLSSFFLDSGIIPSSSKVYPYFAAFETGMLSATFWCLLVNGFVGFQFAEDGTPLSLWSLRGSCLAVFSLTFFIAIATFNSLASFTPSQPTALWIIMYIFNGACVAIYVILQLLLVVRTLDDRWPIGDILFGLGFFVVGLVLIYGFSLTICSAITHYVDGLFFSQLCFLLSVMMVYKYWDSITKEDLEFSVGSKQAVWEISSKEALLSGMGSHSQTGGAREGREGGGLGGGQGTPEEADYYQHNGSSAQMSPTHSQSIVHPNHPAFHGGYPPHNNGPTKFSGY
;
A
#
# COMPACT_ATOMS: atom_id res chain seq x y z
N MET A 1 -15.08 -28.24 -12.97
CA MET A 1 -13.65 -28.04 -12.62
C MET A 1 -13.48 -28.60 -11.22
N GLY A 2 -12.83 -29.75 -11.08
CA GLY A 2 -12.60 -30.37 -9.77
C GLY A 2 -11.33 -29.79 -9.16
N PHE A 3 -11.45 -29.18 -7.98
CA PHE A 3 -10.29 -28.72 -7.23
C PHE A 3 -9.60 -29.95 -6.60
N SER A 4 -8.38 -30.27 -7.02
CA SER A 4 -7.60 -31.37 -6.45
C SER A 4 -6.73 -30.84 -5.32
N PHE A 5 -6.78 -31.48 -4.15
CA PHE A 5 -5.99 -31.08 -3.00
C PHE A 5 -4.50 -31.29 -3.26
N GLY A 6 -3.69 -30.25 -3.04
CA GLY A 6 -2.24 -30.35 -3.14
C GLY A 6 -1.68 -30.33 -4.57
N ASP A 7 -2.51 -29.97 -5.54
CA ASP A 7 -2.15 -29.88 -6.96
C ASP A 7 -2.43 -28.47 -7.51
N PHE A 8 -1.61 -28.03 -8.46
CA PHE A 8 -1.72 -26.74 -9.14
C PHE A 8 -2.25 -26.84 -10.56
N ASP A 9 -2.41 -28.04 -11.14
CA ASP A 9 -2.81 -28.22 -12.54
C ASP A 9 -4.11 -27.48 -12.89
N SER A 10 -5.15 -27.61 -12.07
CA SER A 10 -6.43 -26.92 -12.32
C SER A 10 -6.36 -25.41 -12.15
N ILE A 11 -5.48 -24.95 -11.24
CA ILE A 11 -5.32 -23.54 -10.90
C ILE A 11 -4.51 -22.85 -11.99
N CYS A 12 -3.36 -23.42 -12.34
CA CYS A 12 -2.43 -22.89 -13.33
C CYS A 12 -2.95 -22.98 -14.77
N SER A 13 -3.81 -23.96 -15.07
CA SER A 13 -4.52 -24.00 -16.36
C SER A 13 -5.59 -22.90 -16.50
N SER A 14 -6.07 -22.35 -15.38
CA SER A 14 -7.11 -21.32 -15.34
C SER A 14 -6.58 -19.89 -15.18
N ALA A 15 -5.44 -19.74 -14.50
CA ALA A 15 -4.86 -18.47 -14.11
C ALA A 15 -3.33 -18.45 -14.31
N ALA A 16 -2.81 -17.34 -14.83
CA ALA A 16 -1.40 -17.18 -15.16
C ALA A 16 -0.54 -16.77 -13.94
N LEU A 17 -0.54 -17.56 -12.86
CA LEU A 17 0.22 -17.22 -11.64
C LEU A 17 1.73 -17.34 -11.87
N ILE A 18 2.50 -16.54 -11.13
CA ILE A 18 3.98 -16.48 -11.15
C ILE A 18 4.63 -17.86 -10.94
N ILE A 19 4.04 -18.71 -10.10
CA ILE A 19 4.59 -20.05 -9.83
C ILE A 19 4.34 -21.04 -10.97
N CYS A 20 3.30 -20.85 -11.79
CA CYS A 20 2.82 -21.85 -12.74
C CYS A 20 3.85 -22.32 -13.79
N PRO A 21 4.72 -21.45 -14.34
CA PRO A 21 5.78 -21.87 -15.25
C PRO A 21 6.82 -22.82 -14.61
N LEU A 22 6.85 -22.91 -13.27
CA LEU A 22 7.78 -23.73 -12.52
C LEU A 22 7.16 -25.03 -12.00
N MET A 23 5.84 -25.19 -12.16
CA MET A 23 5.09 -26.36 -11.70
C MET A 23 4.73 -27.27 -12.88
N GLY A 24 4.50 -28.55 -12.60
CA GLY A 24 4.01 -29.51 -13.59
C GLY A 24 4.81 -30.81 -13.64
N THR A 25 4.20 -31.82 -14.26
CA THR A 25 4.83 -33.13 -14.46
C THR A 25 5.91 -33.05 -15.54
N SER A 26 7.08 -33.66 -15.30
CA SER A 26 8.09 -33.83 -16.34
C SER A 26 7.54 -34.73 -17.45
N SER A 27 7.16 -34.15 -18.59
CA SER A 27 6.67 -34.93 -19.73
C SER A 27 7.86 -35.57 -20.45
N SER A 28 7.96 -36.90 -20.37
CA SER A 28 8.99 -37.71 -21.01
C SER A 28 8.76 -37.93 -22.52
N ASN A 29 7.88 -37.16 -23.15
CA ASN A 29 7.42 -37.42 -24.52
C ASN A 29 7.67 -36.26 -25.49
N GLY A 30 8.84 -35.63 -25.40
CA GLY A 30 9.35 -34.71 -26.41
C GLY A 30 10.23 -35.45 -27.42
N ASN A 31 9.66 -35.79 -28.58
CA ASN A 31 10.44 -36.20 -29.75
C ASN A 31 11.30 -35.00 -30.22
N GLY A 32 12.53 -34.90 -29.74
CA GLY A 32 13.50 -33.90 -30.22
C GLY A 32 14.60 -33.57 -29.22
N GLY A 33 15.67 -34.36 -29.23
CA GLY A 33 17.03 -33.89 -28.87
C GLY A 33 17.34 -33.62 -27.40
N GLY A 34 17.73 -34.66 -26.65
CA GLY A 34 18.82 -34.61 -25.67
C GLY A 34 18.80 -33.49 -24.60
N GLY A 35 17.90 -33.60 -23.63
CA GLY A 35 17.91 -32.82 -22.38
C GLY A 35 16.51 -32.81 -21.77
N GLY A 36 16.34 -33.25 -20.53
CA GLY A 36 15.03 -33.32 -19.87
C GLY A 36 14.40 -31.92 -19.70
N SER A 37 13.64 -31.46 -20.69
CA SER A 37 12.94 -30.17 -20.66
C SER A 37 11.70 -30.27 -19.80
N ARG A 38 11.77 -29.63 -18.61
CA ARG A 38 10.63 -29.42 -17.70
C ARG A 38 9.65 -28.47 -18.39
N MET A 39 8.46 -28.94 -18.74
CA MET A 39 7.41 -28.09 -19.31
C MET A 39 6.54 -27.55 -18.17
N GLY A 40 6.55 -26.23 -17.95
CA GLY A 40 5.67 -25.57 -16.98
C GLY A 40 4.21 -25.59 -17.43
N ILE A 41 3.27 -25.44 -16.49
CA ILE A 41 1.83 -25.42 -16.81
C ILE A 41 1.48 -24.04 -17.40
N GLN A 42 0.98 -24.02 -18.63
CA GLN A 42 0.51 -22.82 -19.30
C GLN A 42 -1.01 -22.62 -19.07
N PRO A 43 -1.47 -21.39 -18.81
CA PRO A 43 -2.90 -21.08 -18.75
C PRO A 43 -3.56 -21.23 -20.12
N ASN A 44 -4.79 -21.74 -20.14
CA ASN A 44 -5.56 -21.89 -21.39
C ASN A 44 -5.94 -20.54 -22.03
N CYS A 45 -6.04 -19.49 -21.23
CA CYS A 45 -6.36 -18.14 -21.67
C CYS A 45 -5.54 -17.14 -20.83
N TYR A 46 -4.84 -16.24 -21.50
CA TYR A 46 -4.10 -15.14 -20.89
C TYR A 46 -4.22 -13.87 -21.74
N ALA A 47 -3.94 -12.72 -21.13
CA ALA A 47 -3.98 -11.43 -21.83
C ALA A 47 -2.89 -11.33 -22.92
N ARG A 48 -3.20 -10.70 -24.05
CA ARG A 48 -2.24 -10.55 -25.15
C ARG A 48 -1.01 -9.77 -24.72
N ASN A 49 0.14 -10.24 -25.19
CA ASN A 49 1.40 -9.55 -24.99
C ASN A 49 1.50 -8.34 -25.94
N VAL A 50 2.23 -7.32 -25.52
CA VAL A 50 2.49 -6.12 -26.33
C VAL A 50 3.98 -5.98 -26.54
N GLU A 51 4.39 -5.78 -27.78
CA GLU A 51 5.78 -5.52 -28.11
C GLU A 51 6.06 -4.02 -28.00
N LEU A 52 7.00 -3.64 -27.14
CA LEU A 52 7.53 -2.28 -27.04
C LEU A 52 9.03 -2.31 -27.33
N ASN A 53 9.42 -1.62 -28.41
CA ASN A 53 10.82 -1.38 -28.77
C ASN A 53 11.69 -2.67 -28.81
N GLY A 54 11.15 -3.77 -29.36
CA GLY A 54 11.82 -5.08 -29.45
C GLY A 54 11.79 -5.92 -28.18
N THR A 55 11.10 -5.48 -27.12
CA THR A 55 10.83 -6.28 -25.91
C THR A 55 9.36 -6.64 -25.82
N ILE A 56 9.06 -7.92 -25.59
CA ILE A 56 7.69 -8.41 -25.42
C ILE A 56 7.30 -8.25 -23.95
N LEU A 57 6.36 -7.34 -23.67
CA LEU A 57 5.75 -7.22 -22.35
C LEU A 57 4.57 -8.16 -22.22
N PHE A 58 4.60 -8.95 -21.15
CA PHE A 58 3.51 -9.83 -20.76
C PHE A 58 2.51 -9.05 -19.89
N GLN A 59 1.22 -9.35 -20.08
CA GLN A 59 0.11 -8.86 -19.25
C GLN A 59 0.14 -7.35 -18.91
N PRO A 60 0.17 -6.44 -19.91
CA PRO A 60 0.32 -5.01 -19.66
C PRO A 60 -0.80 -4.40 -18.80
N ALA A 61 -2.01 -4.97 -18.85
CA ALA A 61 -3.13 -4.53 -18.00
C ALA A 61 -2.82 -4.71 -16.50
N VAL A 62 -2.23 -5.84 -16.12
CA VAL A 62 -1.86 -6.14 -14.72
C VAL A 62 -0.74 -5.20 -14.26
N LEU A 63 0.23 -4.92 -15.13
CA LEU A 63 1.31 -3.98 -14.84
C LEU A 63 0.81 -2.58 -14.49
N PHE A 64 -0.25 -2.11 -15.17
CA PHE A 64 -0.86 -0.82 -14.85
C PHE A 64 -1.44 -0.80 -13.43
N ILE A 65 -2.07 -1.88 -13.00
CA ILE A 65 -2.59 -2.02 -11.61
C ILE A 65 -1.45 -2.05 -10.60
N HIS A 66 -0.34 -2.75 -10.89
CA HIS A 66 0.83 -2.76 -10.01
C HIS A 66 1.43 -1.34 -9.84
N ILE A 67 1.47 -0.52 -10.90
CA ILE A 67 1.92 0.88 -10.80
C ILE A 67 0.98 1.70 -9.90
N ILE A 68 -0.34 1.59 -10.11
CA ILE A 68 -1.34 2.25 -9.26
C ILE A 68 -1.18 1.78 -7.80
N ALA A 69 -0.97 0.48 -7.58
CA ALA A 69 -0.75 -0.08 -6.27
C ALA A 69 0.45 0.56 -5.57
N LEU A 70 1.60 0.64 -6.24
CA LEU A 70 2.79 1.27 -5.67
C LEU A 70 2.57 2.75 -5.30
N ILE A 71 1.87 3.51 -6.14
CA ILE A 71 1.52 4.92 -5.85
C ILE A 71 0.60 5.00 -4.63
N MET A 72 -0.44 4.17 -4.59
CA MET A 72 -1.39 4.15 -3.48
C MET A 72 -0.72 3.74 -2.16
N ILE A 73 0.16 2.73 -2.19
CA ILE A 73 0.94 2.31 -1.02
C ILE A 73 1.84 3.44 -0.53
N LEU A 74 2.50 4.16 -1.44
CA LEU A 74 3.33 5.31 -1.08
C LEU A 74 2.50 6.38 -0.35
N LEU A 75 1.34 6.77 -0.89
CA LEU A 75 0.46 7.76 -0.24
C LEU A 75 -0.01 7.31 1.15
N MET A 76 -0.42 6.04 1.28
CA MET A 76 -0.81 5.47 2.58
C MET A 76 0.34 5.50 3.58
N ILE A 77 1.56 5.12 3.19
CA ILE A 77 2.74 5.18 4.07
C ILE A 77 3.02 6.61 4.52
N LEU A 78 2.91 7.60 3.63
CA LEU A 78 3.10 9.01 3.98
C LEU A 78 2.06 9.49 5.00
N HIS A 79 0.80 9.09 4.84
CA HIS A 79 -0.28 9.43 5.78
C HIS A 79 -0.11 8.75 7.15
N ILE A 80 0.34 7.49 7.19
CA ILE A 80 0.59 6.81 8.46
C ILE A 80 1.73 7.50 9.22
N LYS A 81 2.79 7.90 8.49
CA LYS A 81 3.95 8.56 9.10
C LYS A 81 3.68 10.00 9.55
N SER A 82 2.63 10.65 9.06
CA SER A 82 2.27 12.00 9.51
C SER A 82 1.55 12.01 10.86
N LYS A 83 1.00 10.88 11.33
CA LYS A 83 0.42 10.75 12.68
C LYS A 83 1.52 10.55 13.73
N TYR A 84 1.48 11.30 14.83
CA TYR A 84 2.55 11.28 15.85
C TYR A 84 2.31 10.30 17.01
N THR A 85 1.06 10.05 17.40
CA THR A 85 0.68 9.31 18.62
C THR A 85 -0.17 8.04 18.37
N ALA A 86 -0.35 7.65 17.11
CA ALA A 86 -1.17 6.49 16.74
C ALA A 86 -0.59 5.14 17.18
N VAL A 87 -1.47 4.31 17.77
CA VAL A 87 -1.20 2.92 18.16
C VAL A 87 -0.97 2.04 16.92
N GLY A 88 0.03 1.17 16.98
CA GLY A 88 0.42 0.23 15.94
C GLY A 88 1.09 0.89 14.74
N ARG A 89 1.45 2.17 14.81
CA ARG A 89 1.93 2.94 13.65
C ARG A 89 3.18 2.34 13.01
N LYS A 90 4.16 1.86 13.79
CA LYS A 90 5.42 1.35 13.23
C LYS A 90 5.25 -0.06 12.67
N GLU A 91 4.36 -0.82 13.28
CA GLU A 91 3.98 -2.20 13.01
C GLU A 91 3.17 -2.29 11.71
N ILE A 92 2.15 -1.45 11.54
CA ILE A 92 1.32 -1.45 10.32
C ILE A 92 2.09 -0.94 9.10
N VAL A 93 3.05 -0.03 9.28
CA VAL A 93 3.94 0.42 8.20
C VAL A 93 4.78 -0.73 7.66
N HIS A 94 5.16 -1.71 8.49
CA HIS A 94 5.86 -2.91 8.00
C HIS A 94 5.00 -3.74 7.05
N PHE A 95 3.70 -3.88 7.34
CA PHE A 95 2.77 -4.56 6.44
C PHE A 95 2.73 -3.89 5.07
N PHE A 96 2.64 -2.55 5.01
CA PHE A 96 2.65 -1.82 3.74
C PHE A 96 4.00 -1.89 3.02
N TYR A 97 5.12 -1.93 3.74
CA TYR A 97 6.43 -2.17 3.11
C TYR A 97 6.53 -3.56 2.49
N PHE A 98 6.04 -4.61 3.17
CA PHE A 98 6.04 -5.95 2.58
C PHE A 98 5.12 -6.05 1.37
N TYR A 99 3.93 -5.46 1.45
CA TYR A 99 3.03 -5.41 0.29
C TYR A 99 3.67 -4.65 -0.88
N ALA A 100 4.38 -3.54 -0.64
CA ALA A 100 5.13 -2.83 -1.70
C ALA A 100 6.22 -3.71 -2.34
N VAL A 101 6.96 -4.47 -1.53
CA VAL A 101 8.01 -5.38 -2.04
C VAL A 101 7.40 -6.54 -2.83
N VAL A 102 6.27 -7.09 -2.38
CA VAL A 102 5.51 -8.11 -3.13
C VAL A 102 5.06 -7.54 -4.47
N THR A 103 4.34 -6.41 -4.48
CA THR A 103 3.88 -5.75 -5.72
C THR A 103 5.03 -5.45 -6.67
N LEU A 104 6.17 -4.95 -6.17
CA LEU A 104 7.34 -4.68 -6.99
C LEU A 104 7.94 -5.97 -7.57
N SER A 105 7.99 -7.05 -6.79
CA SER A 105 8.49 -8.35 -7.25
C SER A 105 7.55 -8.95 -8.31
N SER A 106 6.24 -8.90 -8.07
CA SER A 106 5.22 -9.32 -9.05
C SER A 106 5.30 -8.50 -10.33
N PHE A 107 5.55 -7.19 -10.26
CA PHE A 107 5.75 -6.35 -11.45
C PHE A 107 6.89 -6.88 -12.36
N PHE A 108 8.04 -7.25 -11.79
CA PHE A 108 9.17 -7.78 -12.57
C PHE A 108 8.90 -9.17 -13.17
N LEU A 109 8.10 -10.00 -12.48
CA LEU A 109 7.78 -11.36 -12.91
C LEU A 109 6.63 -11.40 -13.92
N ASP A 110 5.56 -10.64 -13.69
CA ASP A 110 4.39 -10.56 -14.57
C ASP A 110 4.71 -9.84 -15.88
N SER A 111 5.62 -8.87 -15.87
CA SER A 111 6.04 -8.14 -17.08
C SER A 111 6.84 -8.98 -18.06
N GLY A 112 7.42 -10.09 -17.58
CA GLY A 112 8.38 -10.90 -18.33
C GLY A 112 9.74 -10.23 -18.54
N ILE A 113 10.04 -9.14 -17.80
CA ILE A 113 11.41 -8.59 -17.74
C ILE A 113 12.38 -9.67 -17.29
N ILE A 114 11.97 -10.49 -16.31
CA ILE A 114 12.63 -11.74 -15.98
C ILE A 114 11.86 -12.86 -16.70
N PRO A 115 12.36 -13.38 -17.83
CA PRO A 115 11.65 -14.41 -18.57
C PRO A 115 11.66 -15.73 -17.79
N SER A 116 10.56 -16.48 -17.87
CA SER A 116 10.41 -17.79 -17.21
C SER A 116 11.44 -18.83 -17.65
N SER A 117 12.02 -18.68 -18.84
CA SER A 117 13.13 -19.52 -19.33
C SER A 117 14.48 -19.23 -18.64
N SER A 118 14.60 -18.11 -17.91
CA SER A 118 15.85 -17.76 -17.23
C SER A 118 16.08 -18.66 -16.02
N LYS A 119 17.35 -19.06 -15.81
CA LYS A 119 17.78 -19.78 -14.59
C LYS A 119 17.56 -18.99 -13.30
N VAL A 120 17.37 -17.67 -13.41
CA VAL A 120 17.18 -16.76 -12.29
C VAL A 120 15.70 -16.69 -11.87
N TYR A 121 14.77 -17.02 -12.76
CA TYR A 121 13.32 -16.93 -12.51
C TYR A 121 12.85 -17.70 -11.26
N PRO A 122 13.27 -18.97 -11.02
CA PRO A 122 12.83 -19.71 -9.83
C PRO A 122 13.18 -19.04 -8.50
N TYR A 123 14.30 -18.31 -8.43
CA TYR A 123 14.72 -17.63 -7.22
C TYR A 123 13.87 -16.39 -6.94
N PHE A 124 13.52 -15.62 -7.97
CA PHE A 124 12.63 -14.47 -7.83
C PHE A 124 11.18 -14.90 -7.57
N ALA A 125 10.70 -15.96 -8.22
CA ALA A 125 9.39 -16.54 -7.93
C ALA A 125 9.31 -17.04 -6.47
N ALA A 126 10.36 -17.74 -5.98
CA ALA A 126 10.41 -18.17 -4.59
C ALA A 126 10.47 -16.98 -3.61
N PHE A 127 11.21 -15.93 -3.96
CA PHE A 127 11.28 -14.69 -3.18
C PHE A 127 9.91 -14.03 -3.06
N GLU A 128 9.19 -13.87 -4.17
CA GLU A 128 7.84 -13.33 -4.22
C GLU A 128 6.89 -14.16 -3.35
N THR A 129 6.88 -15.49 -3.50
CA THR A 129 5.98 -16.37 -2.75
C THR A 129 6.30 -16.36 -1.24
N GLY A 130 7.57 -16.25 -0.87
CA GLY A 130 8.01 -16.06 0.51
C GLY A 130 7.55 -14.72 1.08
N MET A 131 7.74 -13.63 0.34
CA MET A 131 7.32 -12.28 0.74
C MET A 131 5.80 -12.17 0.86
N LEU A 132 5.06 -12.82 -0.03
CA LEU A 132 3.61 -12.91 0.02
C LEU A 132 3.15 -13.55 1.34
N SER A 133 3.72 -14.70 1.69
CA SER A 133 3.36 -15.40 2.93
C SER A 133 3.78 -14.62 4.18
N ALA A 134 4.92 -13.95 4.14
CA ALA A 134 5.35 -13.03 5.20
C ALA A 134 4.41 -11.82 5.34
N THR A 135 3.81 -11.34 4.25
CA THR A 135 2.81 -10.25 4.27
C THR A 135 1.54 -10.69 5.00
N PHE A 136 1.03 -11.89 4.70
CA PHE A 136 -0.14 -12.46 5.41
C PHE A 136 0.14 -12.70 6.89
N TRP A 137 1.32 -13.22 7.22
CA TRP A 137 1.75 -13.36 8.61
C TRP A 137 1.87 -12.01 9.32
N CYS A 138 2.47 -11.01 8.66
CA CYS A 138 2.58 -9.66 9.19
C CYS A 138 1.21 -9.05 9.48
N LEU A 139 0.23 -9.26 8.58
CA LEU A 139 -1.16 -8.84 8.80
C LEU A 139 -1.74 -9.48 10.07
N LEU A 140 -1.56 -10.79 10.24
CA LEU A 140 -2.02 -11.51 11.44
C LEU A 140 -1.35 -10.97 12.71
N VAL A 141 -0.04 -10.75 12.72
CA VAL A 141 0.67 -10.21 13.90
C VAL A 141 0.18 -8.79 14.22
N ASN A 142 -0.05 -7.95 13.22
CA ASN A 142 -0.68 -6.64 13.40
C ASN A 142 -2.08 -6.75 14.03
N GLY A 143 -2.81 -7.85 13.77
CA GLY A 143 -4.09 -8.16 14.43
C GLY A 143 -4.00 -8.30 15.94
N PHE A 144 -2.86 -8.74 16.47
CA PHE A 144 -2.65 -8.88 17.91
C PHE A 144 -2.26 -7.56 18.61
N VAL A 145 -1.76 -6.58 17.87
CA VAL A 145 -1.30 -5.30 18.43
C VAL A 145 -2.45 -4.54 19.10
N GLY A 146 -3.66 -4.63 18.54
CA GLY A 146 -4.85 -3.98 19.12
C GLY A 146 -5.28 -4.51 20.49
N PHE A 147 -4.81 -5.71 20.88
CA PHE A 147 -5.06 -6.28 22.21
C PHE A 147 -3.99 -5.91 23.25
N GLN A 148 -2.97 -5.14 22.86
CA GLN A 148 -1.90 -4.68 23.74
C GLN A 148 -1.17 -5.79 24.51
N PHE A 149 -1.08 -7.01 23.94
CA PHE A 149 -0.32 -8.11 24.53
C PHE A 149 1.17 -7.79 24.71
N ALA A 150 1.71 -6.97 23.81
CA ALA A 150 3.02 -6.37 23.91
C ALA A 150 2.85 -4.84 23.81
N GLU A 151 3.62 -4.11 24.60
CA GLU A 151 3.61 -2.65 24.56
C GLU A 151 4.03 -2.18 23.16
N ASP A 152 3.11 -1.50 22.49
CA ASP A 152 3.23 -1.06 21.11
C ASP A 152 4.40 -0.09 20.91
N GLY A 153 5.10 -0.18 19.78
CA GLY A 153 6.25 0.69 19.49
C GLY A 153 7.52 0.41 20.29
N THR A 154 7.51 -0.55 21.22
CA THR A 154 8.73 -1.05 21.89
C THR A 154 9.68 -1.70 20.89
N PRO A 155 11.00 -1.62 21.09
CA PRO A 155 11.95 -2.31 20.21
C PRO A 155 11.72 -3.82 20.20
N LEU A 156 11.22 -4.39 21.31
CA LEU A 156 10.89 -5.81 21.40
C LEU A 156 9.70 -6.19 20.52
N SER A 157 8.62 -5.40 20.51
CA SER A 157 7.48 -5.58 19.59
C SER A 157 7.98 -5.60 18.13
N LEU A 158 8.75 -4.59 17.73
CA LEU A 158 9.23 -4.47 16.34
C LEU A 158 10.19 -5.57 15.93
N TRP A 159 11.12 -5.98 16.79
CA TRP A 159 12.03 -7.08 16.49
C TRP A 159 11.31 -8.43 16.47
N SER A 160 10.29 -8.63 17.31
CA SER A 160 9.47 -9.83 17.27
C SER A 160 8.64 -9.92 15.98
N LEU A 161 8.07 -8.80 15.52
CA LEU A 161 7.36 -8.72 14.25
C LEU A 161 8.30 -9.03 13.09
N ARG A 162 9.45 -8.33 13.01
CA ARG A 162 10.44 -8.55 11.95
C ARG A 162 11.00 -9.97 11.95
N GLY A 163 11.36 -10.49 13.13
CA GLY A 163 11.93 -11.82 13.29
C GLY A 163 10.95 -12.93 12.91
N SER A 164 9.69 -12.84 13.34
CA SER A 164 8.67 -13.82 12.99
C SER A 164 8.31 -13.77 11.48
N CYS A 165 8.22 -12.57 10.90
CA CYS A 165 8.03 -12.43 9.45
C CYS A 165 9.23 -12.98 8.66
N LEU A 166 10.46 -12.72 9.12
CA LEU A 166 11.66 -13.26 8.49
C LEU A 166 11.68 -14.80 8.56
N ALA A 167 11.26 -15.38 9.69
CA ALA A 167 11.16 -16.83 9.84
C ALA A 167 10.16 -17.44 8.84
N VAL A 168 8.95 -16.85 8.71
CA VAL A 168 7.94 -17.29 7.73
C VAL A 168 8.44 -17.10 6.30
N PHE A 169 9.05 -15.95 6.00
CA PHE A 169 9.68 -15.69 4.70
C PHE A 169 10.71 -16.77 4.36
N SER A 170 11.68 -17.02 5.26
CA SER A 170 12.75 -17.99 5.02
C SER A 170 12.22 -19.41 4.88
N LEU A 171 11.23 -19.81 5.68
CA LEU A 171 10.61 -21.13 5.58
C LEU A 171 9.92 -21.32 4.23
N THR A 172 9.06 -20.38 3.84
CA THR A 172 8.34 -20.46 2.56
C THR A 172 9.28 -20.36 1.37
N PHE A 173 10.27 -19.47 1.43
CA PHE A 173 11.31 -19.32 0.41
C PHE A 173 12.09 -20.63 0.21
N PHE A 174 12.50 -21.27 1.30
CA PHE A 174 13.19 -22.55 1.25
C PHE A 174 12.31 -23.64 0.62
N ILE A 175 11.04 -23.74 1.03
CA ILE A 175 10.11 -24.75 0.49
C ILE A 175 9.83 -24.50 -0.99
N ALA A 176 9.67 -23.23 -1.41
CA ALA A 176 9.47 -22.87 -2.81
C ALA A 176 10.69 -23.25 -3.67
N ILE A 177 11.90 -22.87 -3.26
CA ILE A 177 13.14 -23.25 -3.97
C ILE A 177 13.32 -24.76 -4.02
N ALA A 178 13.12 -25.45 -2.89
CA ALA A 178 13.24 -26.89 -2.82
C ALA A 178 12.26 -27.57 -3.77
N THR A 179 11.03 -27.05 -3.87
CA THR A 179 10.02 -27.52 -4.82
C THR A 179 10.46 -27.28 -6.26
N PHE A 180 10.81 -26.05 -6.64
CA PHE A 180 11.16 -25.72 -8.04
C PHE A 180 12.40 -26.44 -8.56
N ASN A 181 13.40 -26.65 -7.69
CA ASN A 181 14.65 -27.32 -8.06
C ASN A 181 14.63 -28.84 -7.85
N SER A 182 13.49 -29.41 -7.41
CA SER A 182 13.38 -30.84 -7.09
C SER A 182 14.42 -31.30 -6.05
N LEU A 183 14.58 -30.54 -4.96
CA LEU A 183 15.53 -30.86 -3.89
C LEU A 183 14.89 -31.77 -2.86
N ALA A 184 15.60 -32.84 -2.49
CA ALA A 184 15.17 -33.86 -1.54
C ALA A 184 13.85 -34.54 -1.95
N SER A 185 12.80 -34.42 -1.13
CA SER A 185 11.48 -35.02 -1.37
C SER A 185 10.49 -34.06 -2.05
N PHE A 186 10.86 -32.79 -2.23
CA PHE A 186 10.00 -31.82 -2.88
C PHE A 186 10.17 -31.93 -4.38
N THR A 187 9.06 -32.12 -5.11
CA THR A 187 9.08 -32.23 -6.57
C THR A 187 8.01 -31.30 -7.16
N PRO A 188 8.26 -30.60 -8.28
CA PRO A 188 7.27 -29.77 -8.96
C PRO A 188 5.99 -30.49 -9.39
N SER A 189 6.05 -31.82 -9.51
CA SER A 189 4.92 -32.68 -9.86
C SER A 189 4.00 -33.01 -8.69
N GLN A 190 4.47 -32.87 -7.45
CA GLN A 190 3.67 -33.08 -6.23
C GLN A 190 3.98 -31.97 -5.21
N PRO A 191 3.59 -30.72 -5.51
CA PRO A 191 3.96 -29.55 -4.73
C PRO A 191 3.01 -29.29 -3.55
N THR A 192 2.64 -30.36 -2.84
CA THR A 192 1.62 -30.30 -1.78
C THR A 192 2.02 -29.34 -0.65
N ALA A 193 3.29 -29.29 -0.27
CA ALA A 193 3.77 -28.39 0.77
C ALA A 193 3.61 -26.90 0.40
N LEU A 194 3.95 -26.54 -0.85
CA LEU A 194 3.80 -25.17 -1.35
C LEU A 194 2.32 -24.79 -1.42
N TRP A 195 1.47 -25.73 -1.86
CA TRP A 195 0.02 -25.56 -1.92
C TRP A 195 -0.58 -25.30 -0.51
N ILE A 196 -0.17 -26.07 0.50
CA ILE A 196 -0.62 -25.89 1.90
C ILE A 196 -0.26 -24.49 2.41
N ILE A 197 0.98 -24.04 2.17
CA ILE A 197 1.41 -22.72 2.65
C ILE A 197 0.63 -21.61 1.95
N MET A 198 0.52 -21.67 0.62
CA MET A 198 -0.05 -20.58 -0.15
C MET A 198 -1.56 -20.42 0.06
N TYR A 199 -2.28 -21.51 0.30
CA TYR A 199 -3.74 -21.50 0.45
C TYR A 199 -4.20 -21.66 1.90
N ILE A 200 -3.76 -22.71 2.60
CA ILE A 200 -4.24 -23.00 3.96
C ILE A 200 -3.61 -22.03 4.95
N PHE A 201 -2.29 -21.91 4.97
CA PHE A 201 -1.62 -21.07 5.97
C PHE A 201 -1.94 -19.58 5.77
N ASN A 202 -1.81 -19.06 4.54
CA ASN A 202 -2.16 -17.67 4.24
C ASN A 202 -3.66 -17.39 4.46
N GLY A 203 -4.53 -18.32 4.05
CA GLY A 203 -5.97 -18.21 4.31
C GLY A 203 -6.31 -18.20 5.80
N ALA A 204 -5.66 -19.05 6.60
CA ALA A 204 -5.80 -19.07 8.04
C ALA A 204 -5.33 -17.76 8.67
N CYS A 205 -4.24 -17.17 8.19
CA CYS A 205 -3.75 -15.88 8.68
C CYS A 205 -4.81 -14.77 8.52
N VAL A 206 -5.43 -14.68 7.34
CA VAL A 206 -6.51 -13.72 7.08
C VAL A 206 -7.75 -14.02 7.93
N ALA A 207 -8.16 -15.28 8.03
CA ALA A 207 -9.34 -15.66 8.81
C ALA A 207 -9.19 -15.31 10.29
N ILE A 208 -8.03 -15.64 10.89
CA ILE A 208 -7.71 -15.32 12.28
C ILE A 208 -7.67 -13.79 12.45
N TYR A 209 -6.99 -13.06 11.55
CA TYR A 209 -6.97 -11.60 11.58
C TYR A 209 -8.38 -10.99 11.60
N VAL A 210 -9.26 -11.40 10.69
CA VAL A 210 -10.64 -10.88 10.62
C VAL A 210 -11.40 -11.16 11.91
N ILE A 211 -11.31 -12.38 12.45
CA ILE A 211 -11.98 -12.76 13.70
C ILE A 211 -11.48 -11.88 14.85
N LEU A 212 -10.16 -11.70 14.96
CA LEU A 212 -9.54 -10.86 15.99
C LEU A 212 -10.01 -9.41 15.90
N GLN A 213 -10.02 -8.82 14.69
CA GLN A 213 -10.46 -7.43 14.53
C GLN A 213 -11.95 -7.25 14.80
N LEU A 214 -12.80 -8.19 14.39
CA LEU A 214 -14.22 -8.14 14.73
C LEU A 214 -14.44 -8.24 16.25
N LEU A 215 -13.69 -9.10 16.95
CA LEU A 215 -13.76 -9.20 18.40
C LEU A 215 -13.33 -7.91 19.09
N LEU A 216 -12.23 -7.30 18.63
CA LEU A 216 -11.74 -6.03 19.16
C LEU A 216 -12.80 -4.94 19.01
N VAL A 217 -13.34 -4.75 17.80
CA VAL A 217 -14.32 -3.68 17.54
C VAL A 217 -15.61 -3.92 18.33
N VAL A 218 -16.10 -5.16 18.41
CA VAL A 218 -17.36 -5.46 19.10
C VAL A 218 -17.26 -5.36 20.62
N ARG A 219 -16.09 -5.68 21.20
CA ARG A 219 -15.90 -5.74 22.66
C ARG A 219 -15.28 -4.48 23.25
N THR A 220 -14.43 -3.79 22.51
CA THR A 220 -13.59 -2.70 23.04
C THR A 220 -14.02 -1.33 22.54
N LEU A 221 -14.53 -1.22 21.30
CA LEU A 221 -14.86 0.07 20.69
C LEU A 221 -16.37 0.38 20.77
N ASP A 222 -16.68 1.63 21.10
CA ASP A 222 -18.04 2.16 21.07
C ASP A 222 -18.51 2.46 19.64
N ASP A 223 -17.61 2.97 18.78
CA ASP A 223 -17.90 3.20 17.36
C ASP A 223 -17.83 1.89 16.57
N ARG A 224 -18.92 1.58 15.86
CA ARG A 224 -19.07 0.37 15.04
C ARG A 224 -18.82 0.61 13.55
N TRP A 225 -18.55 1.86 13.15
CA TRP A 225 -18.20 2.18 11.78
C TRP A 225 -17.01 1.35 11.22
N PRO A 226 -15.94 1.05 12.01
CA PRO A 226 -14.83 0.20 11.54
C PRO A 226 -15.22 -1.23 11.14
N ILE A 227 -16.38 -1.74 11.57
CA ILE A 227 -16.89 -3.05 11.13
C ILE A 227 -17.13 -3.04 9.61
N GLY A 228 -17.60 -1.90 9.07
CA GLY A 228 -17.80 -1.73 7.64
C GLY A 228 -16.50 -1.92 6.86
N ASP A 229 -15.41 -1.29 7.31
CA ASP A 229 -14.10 -1.40 6.65
C ASP A 229 -13.60 -2.86 6.65
N ILE A 230 -13.76 -3.59 7.76
CA ILE A 230 -13.38 -5.02 7.84
C ILE A 230 -14.20 -5.85 6.84
N LEU A 231 -15.53 -5.67 6.80
CA LEU A 231 -16.41 -6.45 5.93
C LEU A 231 -16.19 -6.13 4.46
N PHE A 232 -16.00 -4.86 4.09
CA PHE A 232 -15.66 -4.48 2.71
C PHE A 232 -14.27 -5.00 2.32
N GLY A 233 -13.28 -4.93 3.22
CA GLY A 233 -11.95 -5.48 2.99
C GLY A 233 -11.97 -6.98 2.72
N LEU A 234 -12.69 -7.75 3.55
CA LEU A 234 -12.90 -9.19 3.35
C LEU A 234 -13.69 -9.47 2.07
N GLY A 235 -14.74 -8.69 1.80
CA GLY A 235 -15.56 -8.82 0.60
C GLY A 235 -14.72 -8.66 -0.67
N PHE A 236 -13.90 -7.62 -0.77
CA PHE A 236 -13.00 -7.43 -1.90
C PHE A 236 -11.96 -8.55 -2.02
N PHE A 237 -11.41 -9.03 -0.90
CA PHE A 237 -10.47 -10.14 -0.91
C PHE A 237 -11.11 -11.43 -1.47
N VAL A 238 -12.29 -11.80 -0.99
CA VAL A 238 -13.02 -13.00 -1.44
C VAL A 238 -13.43 -12.86 -2.91
N VAL A 239 -13.93 -11.70 -3.32
CA VAL A 239 -14.26 -11.43 -4.73
C VAL A 239 -13.01 -11.56 -5.61
N GLY A 240 -11.85 -11.06 -5.17
CA GLY A 240 -10.58 -11.24 -5.88
C GLY A 240 -10.23 -12.71 -6.08
N LEU A 241 -10.30 -13.51 -5.01
CA LEU A 241 -10.06 -14.97 -5.07
C LEU A 241 -11.02 -15.68 -6.03
N VAL A 242 -12.30 -15.32 -6.00
CA VAL A 242 -13.32 -15.90 -6.89
C VAL A 242 -13.07 -15.52 -8.35
N LEU A 243 -12.66 -14.28 -8.62
CA LEU A 243 -12.35 -13.82 -9.97
C LEU A 243 -11.15 -14.55 -10.56
N ILE A 244 -10.07 -14.75 -9.79
CA ILE A 244 -8.89 -15.45 -10.28
C ILE A 244 -9.09 -16.96 -10.40
N TYR A 245 -9.69 -17.62 -9.41
CA TYR A 245 -9.78 -19.09 -9.40
C TYR A 245 -11.05 -19.65 -10.02
N GLY A 246 -12.14 -18.88 -10.05
CA GLY A 246 -13.42 -19.32 -10.60
C GLY A 246 -13.70 -18.79 -12.01
N PHE A 247 -13.46 -17.50 -12.25
CA PHE A 247 -13.95 -16.82 -13.46
C PHE A 247 -12.87 -16.40 -14.46
N SER A 248 -11.58 -16.64 -14.18
CA SER A 248 -10.47 -16.16 -15.01
C SER A 248 -10.61 -16.53 -16.50
N LEU A 249 -10.92 -17.80 -16.82
CA LEU A 249 -11.12 -18.26 -18.19
C LEU A 249 -12.34 -17.62 -18.87
N THR A 250 -13.44 -17.47 -18.14
CA THR A 250 -14.67 -16.85 -18.63
C THR A 250 -14.44 -15.38 -18.97
N ILE A 251 -13.76 -14.65 -18.08
CA ILE A 251 -13.42 -13.24 -18.25
C ILE A 251 -12.51 -13.07 -19.46
N CYS A 252 -11.41 -13.83 -19.52
CA CYS A 252 -10.44 -13.74 -20.60
C CYS A 252 -11.06 -14.01 -21.98
N SER A 253 -11.95 -15.01 -22.07
CA SER A 253 -12.67 -15.34 -23.31
C SER A 253 -13.71 -14.27 -23.68
N ALA A 254 -14.44 -13.73 -22.70
CA ALA A 254 -15.48 -12.73 -22.91
C ALA A 254 -14.93 -11.40 -23.44
N ILE A 255 -13.72 -11.02 -23.02
CA ILE A 255 -13.06 -9.78 -23.44
C ILE A 255 -11.94 -10.02 -24.45
N THR A 256 -12.02 -11.08 -25.27
CA THR A 256 -11.15 -11.35 -26.43
C THR A 256 -9.64 -11.26 -26.14
N HIS A 257 -9.22 -11.73 -24.96
CA HIS A 257 -7.83 -11.73 -24.49
C HIS A 257 -7.21 -10.34 -24.24
N TYR A 258 -8.00 -9.27 -24.06
CA TYR A 258 -7.44 -7.97 -23.66
C TYR A 258 -7.05 -7.93 -22.17
N VAL A 259 -7.82 -8.59 -21.33
CA VAL A 259 -7.68 -8.63 -19.87
C VAL A 259 -7.99 -10.05 -19.40
N ASP A 260 -7.47 -10.45 -18.25
CA ASP A 260 -7.70 -11.75 -17.62
C ASP A 260 -8.16 -11.62 -16.16
N GLY A 261 -8.34 -12.75 -15.47
CA GLY A 261 -8.74 -12.77 -14.06
C GLY A 261 -7.71 -12.12 -13.13
N LEU A 262 -6.42 -12.08 -13.51
CA LEU A 262 -5.37 -11.49 -12.68
C LEU A 262 -5.57 -10.00 -12.53
N PHE A 263 -5.89 -9.29 -13.61
CA PHE A 263 -6.14 -7.85 -13.56
C PHE A 263 -7.20 -7.47 -12.52
N PHE A 264 -8.38 -8.12 -12.59
CA PHE A 264 -9.47 -7.81 -11.67
C PHE A 264 -9.16 -8.29 -10.25
N SER A 265 -8.47 -9.43 -10.10
CA SER A 265 -8.02 -9.92 -8.79
C SER A 265 -7.05 -8.95 -8.12
N GLN A 266 -6.06 -8.42 -8.85
CA GLN A 266 -5.09 -7.47 -8.29
C GLN A 266 -5.76 -6.14 -7.91
N LEU A 267 -6.75 -5.69 -8.70
CA LEU A 267 -7.55 -4.52 -8.34
C LEU A 267 -8.34 -4.76 -7.04
N CYS A 268 -8.99 -5.93 -6.91
CA CYS A 268 -9.71 -6.30 -5.70
C CYS A 268 -8.79 -6.45 -4.48
N PHE A 269 -7.59 -7.02 -4.64
CA PHE A 269 -6.60 -7.12 -3.55
C PHE A 269 -6.09 -5.74 -3.12
N LEU A 270 -5.84 -4.83 -4.07
CA LEU A 270 -5.52 -3.44 -3.76
C LEU A 270 -6.63 -2.76 -2.94
N LEU A 271 -7.89 -2.90 -3.35
CA LEU A 271 -9.03 -2.35 -2.61
C LEU A 271 -9.16 -2.96 -1.22
N SER A 272 -8.87 -4.26 -1.07
CA SER A 272 -8.84 -4.93 0.23
C SER A 272 -7.77 -4.33 1.15
N VAL A 273 -6.54 -4.14 0.65
CA VAL A 273 -5.44 -3.51 1.39
C VAL A 273 -5.77 -2.05 1.75
N MET A 274 -6.46 -1.32 0.86
CA MET A 274 -6.95 0.02 1.18
C MET A 274 -7.96 0.00 2.32
N MET A 275 -8.82 -1.00 2.42
CA MET A 275 -9.74 -1.13 3.55
C MET A 275 -9.02 -1.50 4.85
N VAL A 276 -7.93 -2.27 4.80
CA VAL A 276 -7.05 -2.48 5.96
C VAL A 276 -6.44 -1.15 6.45
N TYR A 277 -6.01 -0.29 5.51
CA TYR A 277 -5.56 1.06 5.84
C TYR A 277 -6.68 1.90 6.48
N LYS A 278 -7.87 1.93 5.87
CA LYS A 278 -9.01 2.72 6.38
C LYS A 278 -9.46 2.25 7.77
N TYR A 279 -9.46 0.94 7.98
CA TYR A 279 -9.72 0.35 9.29
C TYR A 279 -8.71 0.88 10.34
N TRP A 280 -7.41 0.78 10.05
CA TRP A 280 -6.37 1.30 10.95
C TRP A 280 -6.49 2.81 11.20
N ASP A 281 -6.78 3.58 10.16
CA ASP A 281 -6.99 5.02 10.26
C ASP A 281 -8.21 5.36 11.12
N SER A 282 -9.29 4.57 11.02
CA SER A 282 -10.53 4.80 11.75
C SER A 282 -10.43 4.54 13.25
N ILE A 283 -9.55 3.63 13.68
CA ILE A 283 -9.34 3.32 15.11
C ILE A 283 -8.26 4.21 15.76
N THR A 284 -7.68 5.16 15.00
CA THR A 284 -6.61 6.07 15.47
C THR A 284 -6.97 7.53 15.20
N LYS A 285 -8.25 7.89 15.35
CA LYS A 285 -8.79 9.22 14.99
C LYS A 285 -8.56 10.26 16.10
N GLU A 286 -8.54 9.84 17.36
CA GLU A 286 -8.42 10.67 18.57
C GLU A 286 -7.06 11.39 18.73
N ASP A 287 -6.06 11.08 17.91
CA ASP A 287 -4.74 11.72 18.00
C ASP A 287 -4.67 13.12 17.34
N LEU A 288 -5.61 13.45 16.45
CA LEU A 288 -5.58 14.71 15.70
C LEU A 288 -6.30 15.86 16.42
N GLU A 289 -7.17 15.58 17.38
CA GLU A 289 -7.89 16.62 18.14
C GLU A 289 -6.99 17.35 19.14
N PHE A 290 -5.93 16.70 19.64
CA PHE A 290 -4.98 17.31 20.58
C PHE A 290 -3.91 18.18 19.91
N SER A 291 -3.75 18.11 18.58
CA SER A 291 -2.78 18.94 17.84
C SER A 291 -3.35 20.26 17.32
N VAL A 292 -4.65 20.52 17.47
CA VAL A 292 -5.30 21.79 17.09
C VAL A 292 -5.73 22.62 18.32
N GLY A 293 -5.38 22.21 19.54
CA GLY A 293 -5.78 22.87 20.79
C GLY A 293 -4.86 23.97 21.33
N SER A 294 -3.72 24.30 20.71
CA SER A 294 -2.81 25.34 21.24
C SER A 294 -3.08 26.76 20.68
N LYS A 295 -4.16 26.95 19.90
CA LYS A 295 -4.57 28.29 19.43
C LYS A 295 -5.98 28.71 19.87
N GLN A 296 -6.62 27.99 20.79
CA GLN A 296 -7.73 28.58 21.54
C GLN A 296 -7.15 29.43 22.68
N ALA A 297 -7.60 30.69 22.75
CA ALA A 297 -7.40 31.69 23.83
C ALA A 297 -6.35 32.82 23.66
N VAL A 298 -5.94 33.20 22.44
CA VAL A 298 -5.34 34.57 22.26
C VAL A 298 -6.41 35.66 22.41
N TRP A 299 -7.66 35.36 22.03
CA TRP A 299 -8.78 36.30 22.08
C TRP A 299 -9.35 36.51 23.49
N GLU A 300 -9.20 35.53 24.39
CA GLU A 300 -9.71 35.65 25.77
C GLU A 300 -8.85 36.56 26.64
N ILE A 301 -7.53 36.63 26.40
CA ILE A 301 -6.63 37.52 27.16
C ILE A 301 -6.89 38.98 26.79
N SER A 302 -7.07 39.29 25.50
CA SER A 302 -7.36 40.66 25.03
C SER A 302 -8.66 41.22 25.61
N SER A 303 -9.69 40.38 25.77
CA SER A 303 -10.99 40.80 26.33
C SER A 303 -10.93 41.11 27.83
N LYS A 304 -10.10 40.40 28.60
CA LYS A 304 -9.93 40.64 30.05
C LYS A 304 -9.06 41.87 30.32
N GLU A 305 -7.99 42.06 29.55
CA GLU A 305 -7.13 43.26 29.61
C GLU A 305 -7.90 44.53 29.20
N ALA A 306 -8.79 44.44 28.20
CA ALA A 306 -9.65 45.54 27.77
C ALA A 306 -10.76 45.88 28.79
N LEU A 307 -11.29 44.89 29.51
CA LEU A 307 -12.27 45.13 30.58
C LEU A 307 -11.64 45.72 31.84
N LEU A 308 -10.40 45.34 32.17
CA LEU A 308 -9.68 45.89 33.33
C LEU A 308 -9.17 47.31 33.09
N SER A 309 -8.84 47.67 31.84
CA SER A 309 -8.42 49.03 31.47
C SER A 309 -9.57 50.02 31.27
N GLY A 310 -10.81 49.54 31.10
CA GLY A 310 -12.01 50.37 30.92
C GLY A 310 -12.68 50.88 32.20
N MET A 311 -12.21 50.49 33.39
CA MET A 311 -12.92 50.75 34.67
C MET A 311 -12.17 51.72 35.61
N GLY A 312 -11.15 52.42 35.10
CA GLY A 312 -10.26 53.27 35.89
C GLY A 312 -10.18 54.72 35.45
N SER A 313 -11.30 55.42 35.24
CA SER A 313 -11.26 56.88 35.09
C SER A 313 -12.56 57.55 35.53
N HIS A 314 -12.68 57.80 36.84
CA HIS A 314 -13.51 58.89 37.34
C HIS A 314 -12.92 59.46 38.64
N SER A 315 -12.86 60.80 38.71
CA SER A 315 -12.66 61.64 39.90
C SER A 315 -11.19 61.83 40.35
N GLN A 316 -10.66 62.99 40.71
CA GLN A 316 -11.08 64.39 40.74
C GLN A 316 -9.82 65.25 41.01
N THR A 317 -9.78 66.44 40.41
CA THR A 317 -9.22 67.72 40.91
C THR A 317 -8.14 67.79 42.00
N GLY A 318 -7.08 68.57 41.73
CA GLY A 318 -6.59 69.61 42.65
C GLY A 318 -5.08 69.66 42.95
N GLY A 319 -4.46 70.83 42.76
CA GLY A 319 -3.42 71.34 43.68
C GLY A 319 -1.95 71.41 43.23
N ALA A 320 -1.54 72.61 42.82
CA ALA A 320 -0.32 73.37 43.19
C ALA A 320 1.09 72.72 43.34
N ARG A 321 2.02 73.27 42.51
CA ARG A 321 3.33 73.92 42.78
C ARG A 321 4.31 73.45 43.89
N GLU A 322 5.59 73.68 43.56
CA GLU A 322 6.85 73.67 44.34
C GLU A 322 7.41 72.26 44.65
N GLY A 323 8.70 71.95 44.52
CA GLY A 323 9.90 72.76 44.31
C GLY A 323 11.03 72.16 45.15
N ARG A 324 12.14 71.82 44.46
CA ARG A 324 13.53 71.88 44.96
C ARG A 324 14.17 70.68 45.70
N GLU A 325 15.13 70.09 44.96
CA GLU A 325 16.52 69.68 45.29
C GLU A 325 16.87 68.91 46.57
N GLY A 326 17.69 67.86 46.40
CA GLY A 326 18.78 67.57 47.35
C GLY A 326 19.33 66.15 47.38
N GLY A 327 20.39 65.88 46.58
CA GLY A 327 21.49 64.92 46.85
C GLY A 327 21.17 63.41 46.80
N GLY A 328 21.91 62.53 46.13
CA GLY A 328 23.32 62.54 45.73
C GLY A 328 24.04 61.33 46.36
N LEU A 329 24.88 60.65 45.56
CA LEU A 329 25.80 59.52 45.86
C LEU A 329 25.18 58.11 45.73
N GLY A 330 25.70 57.15 44.96
CA GLY A 330 26.90 57.09 44.13
C GLY A 330 27.08 55.67 43.55
N GLY A 331 27.81 55.54 42.44
CA GLY A 331 28.24 54.26 41.87
C GLY A 331 28.56 54.33 40.37
N GLY A 332 29.82 54.64 40.03
CA GLY A 332 30.37 54.71 38.67
C GLY A 332 30.45 53.36 37.94
N GLN A 333 30.37 53.35 36.60
CA GLN A 333 31.50 53.41 35.63
C GLN A 333 32.03 51.98 35.34
N GLY A 334 32.11 51.45 34.11
CA GLY A 334 31.87 51.94 32.76
C GLY A 334 31.74 50.77 31.76
N THR A 335 31.34 51.10 30.54
CA THR A 335 31.21 50.30 29.29
C THR A 335 32.61 50.14 28.60
N PRO A 336 32.83 49.52 27.40
CA PRO A 336 31.88 49.29 26.28
C PRO A 336 32.12 48.06 25.33
N GLU A 337 31.27 48.02 24.28
CA GLU A 337 31.37 47.31 22.97
C GLU A 337 31.16 45.78 22.95
N GLU A 338 30.27 45.22 22.13
CA GLU A 338 30.21 45.23 20.65
C GLU A 338 28.74 45.07 20.16
N ALA A 339 28.18 46.00 19.37
CA ALA A 339 27.84 45.90 17.93
C ALA A 339 27.18 44.56 17.52
N ASP A 340 25.95 44.49 16.98
CA ASP A 340 25.59 45.10 15.70
C ASP A 340 24.09 45.44 15.49
N TYR A 341 23.89 46.18 14.41
CA TYR A 341 22.86 47.14 14.01
C TYR A 341 21.44 46.66 13.58
N TYR A 342 20.41 47.45 13.98
CA TYR A 342 19.28 48.11 13.23
C TYR A 342 18.36 47.32 12.25
N GLN A 343 17.11 47.71 11.93
CA GLN A 343 16.04 48.56 12.48
C GLN A 343 14.81 48.44 11.53
N HIS A 344 13.62 48.65 12.10
CA HIS A 344 12.28 48.80 11.51
C HIS A 344 12.14 49.68 10.24
N ASN A 345 11.24 49.26 9.34
CA ASN A 345 10.20 50.07 8.66
C ASN A 345 9.22 49.07 8.01
N GLY A 346 7.90 49.05 8.23
CA GLY A 346 6.95 50.15 8.23
C GLY A 346 6.27 50.21 6.85
N SER A 347 5.06 49.64 6.71
CA SER A 347 3.93 50.07 5.84
C SER A 347 2.99 48.92 5.49
N SER A 348 1.79 48.98 6.03
CA SER A 348 0.60 48.18 5.75
C SER A 348 -0.16 48.68 4.52
N ALA A 349 -0.72 47.78 3.71
CA ALA A 349 -1.89 48.07 2.88
C ALA A 349 -2.71 46.78 2.61
N GLN A 350 -3.95 46.79 3.07
CA GLN A 350 -5.01 45.81 2.81
C GLN A 350 -5.47 45.88 1.34
N MET A 351 -6.06 44.80 0.82
CA MET A 351 -7.21 44.89 -0.10
C MET A 351 -8.03 43.58 -0.13
N SER A 352 -9.35 43.76 0.04
CA SER A 352 -10.44 42.78 -0.03
C SER A 352 -10.85 42.43 -1.48
N PRO A 353 -11.68 41.40 -1.72
CA PRO A 353 -11.95 40.85 -3.05
C PRO A 353 -13.26 41.39 -3.66
N THR A 354 -13.28 41.69 -4.97
CA THR A 354 -14.53 41.65 -5.77
C THR A 354 -14.29 41.69 -7.29
N HIS A 355 -15.20 40.96 -7.97
CA HIS A 355 -15.71 41.12 -9.35
C HIS A 355 -14.94 40.60 -10.58
N SER A 356 -15.52 39.52 -11.14
CA SER A 356 -15.88 39.29 -12.55
C SER A 356 -15.21 40.12 -13.65
N GLN A 357 -14.70 39.45 -14.68
CA GLN A 357 -15.29 39.46 -16.03
C GLN A 357 -14.64 38.40 -16.94
N SER A 358 -15.50 37.89 -17.81
CA SER A 358 -15.36 37.00 -18.98
C SER A 358 -14.20 37.30 -19.94
N ILE A 359 -13.76 36.29 -20.73
CA ILE A 359 -13.78 36.25 -22.23
C ILE A 359 -12.84 35.16 -22.83
N VAL A 360 -13.44 34.31 -23.67
CA VAL A 360 -12.95 33.71 -24.95
C VAL A 360 -12.21 32.36 -25.01
N HIS A 361 -12.89 31.44 -25.71
CA HIS A 361 -12.42 30.22 -26.37
C HIS A 361 -11.34 30.47 -27.42
N PRO A 362 -10.47 29.47 -27.65
CA PRO A 362 -10.14 29.11 -29.04
C PRO A 362 -10.48 27.65 -29.36
N ASN A 363 -11.10 27.50 -30.54
CA ASN A 363 -11.34 26.26 -31.26
C ASN A 363 -10.02 25.55 -31.64
N HIS A 364 -9.97 24.22 -31.53
CA HIS A 364 -9.14 23.38 -32.38
C HIS A 364 -9.85 22.06 -32.76
N PRO A 365 -9.59 21.51 -33.95
CA PRO A 365 -10.56 20.73 -34.71
C PRO A 365 -10.55 19.22 -34.41
N ALA A 366 -11.71 18.63 -34.68
CA ALA A 366 -12.04 17.21 -34.61
C ALA A 366 -11.09 16.32 -35.44
N PHE A 367 -10.59 15.26 -34.82
CA PHE A 367 -9.98 14.14 -35.52
C PHE A 367 -11.01 13.01 -35.64
N HIS A 368 -11.44 12.78 -36.88
CA HIS A 368 -12.28 11.67 -37.31
C HIS A 368 -11.53 10.34 -37.16
N GLY A 369 -12.12 9.41 -36.40
CA GLY A 369 -11.77 7.99 -36.46
C GLY A 369 -12.34 7.36 -37.71
N GLY A 370 -11.47 6.90 -38.61
CA GLY A 370 -11.79 6.09 -39.77
C GLY A 370 -11.13 4.72 -39.65
N TYR A 371 -11.95 3.66 -39.64
CA TYR A 371 -11.54 2.27 -39.81
C TYR A 371 -10.99 2.02 -41.23
N PRO A 372 -10.03 1.09 -41.40
CA PRO A 372 -9.91 0.31 -42.62
C PRO A 372 -10.42 -1.15 -42.44
N PRO A 373 -10.81 -1.82 -43.54
CA PRO A 373 -11.80 -2.88 -43.51
C PRO A 373 -11.27 -4.29 -43.28
N HIS A 374 -12.21 -5.15 -42.85
CA HIS A 374 -12.18 -6.61 -42.91
C HIS A 374 -11.77 -7.10 -44.31
N ASN A 375 -10.78 -8.01 -44.38
CA ASN A 375 -10.60 -8.84 -45.56
C ASN A 375 -10.40 -10.31 -45.15
N ASN A 376 -11.26 -11.17 -45.67
CA ASN A 376 -11.28 -12.62 -45.48
C ASN A 376 -10.30 -13.28 -46.46
N GLY A 377 -9.43 -14.19 -45.99
CA GLY A 377 -8.79 -15.20 -46.85
C GLY A 377 -7.39 -15.63 -46.40
N PRO A 378 -7.01 -16.93 -46.52
CA PRO A 378 -6.00 -17.55 -45.68
C PRO A 378 -4.62 -17.60 -46.35
N THR A 379 -3.54 -17.29 -45.63
CA THR A 379 -2.18 -17.68 -46.04
C THR A 379 -1.30 -18.06 -44.85
N LYS A 380 -0.76 -19.28 -44.97
CA LYS A 380 0.30 -19.91 -44.16
C LYS A 380 1.61 -19.12 -44.25
N PHE A 381 2.38 -19.02 -43.15
CA PHE A 381 3.86 -18.93 -43.06
C PHE A 381 4.20 -18.94 -41.54
N SER A 382 4.83 -19.93 -40.89
CA SER A 382 6.13 -20.63 -41.03
C SER A 382 7.36 -19.76 -40.73
N GLY A 383 8.04 -20.06 -39.60
CA GLY A 383 9.36 -19.53 -39.18
C GLY A 383 9.29 -18.08 -38.69
N TYR A 384 9.70 -17.72 -37.48
CA TYR A 384 10.93 -18.07 -36.76
C TYR A 384 10.72 -17.92 -35.25
#